data_AF-A0A176S6E5-F1
#
_entry.id   AF-A0A176S6E5-F1
#
_cell.length_a   1.000
_cell.length_b   1.000
_cell.length_c   1.000
_cell.angle_alpha   90.00
_cell.angle_beta   90.00
_cell.angle_gamma   90.00
#
_symmetry.space_group_name_H-M   'P 1'
#
loop_
_entity.id
_entity.type
_entity.pdbx_description
1 polymer ?
#
loop_
_entity_poly.entity_id
_entity_poly.type
_entity_poly.pdbx_seq_one_letter_code
_entity_poly.pdbx_strand_id
1 'polypeptide(L)'
;MIVAFKNIISSKLMIYMSLGLMLFVIGSKLLEYHYQTIIYYQVFPDPTRRATFFATYEVFANLAWLFIQLFLTSRLLVKWSVGASNVLYPVLSAIAALALFIYFYGNSQGLLANSVIVMLSLGIFTQFINQEMRGALRTPANNLLFNAISPNQWGNNKAFLNGIVFPLATLIAGTFLMTITGAESLIAQIDWGFSVEQLYYLLPLIALIVSILGIFIALPQWSQYEKDMQKRLEDEFVKKILGHQLNVKGGIKEIRQVIHQKLNSSNTYDVIAALDMIRILKSDLFLNQVGNLLINKKTQDFKVKKHCLQTLAALSRSNSNLIYLLEALGTEEDAQVLSLIIKDLTKFKSVNFNHLIEKRLTHPAPLVCVEACLYLHKHQKYRRKQLIEKKIMARFNKAELSQNMPLFLYALGELRLSHYSDTVLPFLESDNPKVRLAALT
;
A
#
# COMPACT_ATOMS: atom_id res chain seq x y z
N MET A 1 26.35 8.84 -21.52
CA MET A 1 26.51 7.60 -20.72
C MET A 1 26.80 7.90 -19.25
N ILE A 2 27.85 8.66 -18.93
CA ILE A 2 28.27 8.99 -17.54
C ILE A 2 27.18 9.69 -16.71
N VAL A 3 26.43 10.63 -17.30
CA VAL A 3 25.33 11.34 -16.60
C VAL A 3 24.15 10.41 -16.28
N ALA A 4 23.82 9.47 -17.18
CA ALA A 4 22.79 8.47 -16.93
C ALA A 4 23.23 7.51 -15.82
N PHE A 5 24.50 7.10 -15.83
CA PHE A 5 25.12 6.29 -14.78
C PHE A 5 25.07 6.99 -13.40
N LYS A 6 25.42 8.27 -13.36
CA LYS A 6 25.37 9.10 -12.15
C LYS A 6 23.95 9.24 -11.60
N ASN A 7 22.96 9.42 -12.48
CA ASN A 7 21.55 9.52 -12.07
C ASN A 7 20.98 8.17 -11.58
N ILE A 8 21.43 7.05 -12.16
CA ILE A 8 21.02 5.70 -11.74
C ILE A 8 21.61 5.35 -10.37
N ILE A 9 22.91 5.62 -10.16
CA ILE A 9 23.59 5.39 -8.87
C ILE A 9 23.07 6.33 -7.78
N SER A 10 22.51 7.49 -8.15
CA SER A 10 21.94 8.42 -7.17
C SER A 10 20.60 7.95 -6.57
N SER A 11 19.90 7.00 -7.20
CA SER A 11 18.61 6.51 -6.69
C SER A 11 18.82 5.32 -5.74
N LYS A 12 18.38 5.47 -4.49
CA LYS A 12 18.43 4.40 -3.48
C LYS A 12 17.70 3.15 -3.95
N LEU A 13 16.53 3.30 -4.60
CA LEU A 13 15.78 2.18 -5.14
C LEU A 13 16.56 1.42 -6.22
N MET A 14 17.24 2.14 -7.12
CA MET A 14 18.05 1.52 -8.17
C MET A 14 19.26 0.78 -7.63
N ILE A 15 19.90 1.29 -6.56
CA ILE A 15 20.98 0.57 -5.88
C ILE A 15 20.46 -0.77 -5.35
N TYR A 16 19.33 -0.76 -4.62
CA TYR A 16 18.75 -1.99 -4.09
C TYR A 16 18.29 -2.96 -5.19
N MET A 17 17.68 -2.45 -6.27
CA MET A 17 17.32 -3.27 -7.44
C MET A 17 18.55 -3.91 -8.09
N SER A 18 19.64 -3.16 -8.23
CA SER A 18 20.88 -3.65 -8.85
C SER A 18 21.55 -4.71 -7.97
N LEU A 19 21.70 -4.43 -6.68
CA LEU A 19 22.32 -5.34 -5.73
C LEU A 19 21.48 -6.62 -5.54
N GLY A 20 20.15 -6.46 -5.43
CA GLY A 20 19.21 -7.57 -5.35
C GLY A 20 19.13 -8.40 -6.63
N LEU A 21 19.38 -7.81 -7.80
CA LEU A 21 19.54 -8.54 -9.06
C LEU A 21 20.86 -9.31 -9.09
N MET A 22 21.95 -8.67 -8.69
CA MET A 22 23.27 -9.26 -8.69
C MET A 22 23.34 -10.50 -7.78
N LEU A 23 22.93 -10.39 -6.52
CA LEU A 23 22.91 -11.52 -5.59
C LEU A 23 22.01 -12.65 -6.09
N PHE A 24 20.86 -12.29 -6.63
CA PHE A 24 19.96 -13.27 -7.23
C PHE A 24 20.62 -14.06 -8.36
N VAL A 25 21.27 -13.38 -9.32
CA VAL A 25 21.89 -14.05 -10.47
C VAL A 25 22.99 -14.98 -9.97
N ILE A 26 23.80 -14.53 -9.01
CA ILE A 26 24.85 -15.34 -8.41
C ILE A 26 24.25 -16.58 -7.75
N GLY A 27 23.32 -16.43 -6.81
CA GLY A 27 22.69 -17.57 -6.13
C GLY A 27 21.98 -18.52 -7.11
N SER A 28 21.31 -17.97 -8.12
CA SER A 28 20.64 -18.74 -9.17
C SER A 28 21.63 -19.58 -9.98
N LYS A 29 22.78 -19.01 -10.36
CA LYS A 29 23.81 -19.74 -11.13
C LYS A 29 24.52 -20.80 -10.29
N LEU A 30 24.74 -20.57 -9.01
CA LEU A 30 25.30 -21.57 -8.09
C LEU A 30 24.35 -22.77 -7.93
N LEU A 31 23.05 -22.52 -7.71
CA LEU A 31 22.04 -23.58 -7.63
C LEU A 31 21.90 -24.32 -8.96
N GLU A 32 21.91 -23.60 -10.08
CA GLU A 32 21.87 -24.17 -11.44
C GLU A 32 23.03 -25.13 -11.69
N TYR A 33 24.25 -24.72 -11.37
CA TYR A 33 25.41 -25.59 -11.46
C TYR A 33 25.25 -26.83 -10.58
N HIS A 34 24.74 -26.67 -9.37
CA HIS A 34 24.57 -27.77 -8.42
C HIS A 34 23.61 -28.85 -8.93
N TYR A 35 22.38 -28.51 -9.33
CA TYR A 35 21.46 -29.53 -9.80
C TYR A 35 21.83 -30.09 -11.18
N GLN A 36 22.37 -29.27 -12.10
CA GLN A 36 22.73 -29.75 -13.44
C GLN A 36 23.97 -30.62 -13.45
N THR A 37 25.04 -30.19 -12.78
CA THR A 37 26.37 -30.81 -12.88
C THR A 37 26.64 -31.81 -11.76
N ILE A 38 26.04 -31.66 -10.57
CA ILE A 38 26.24 -32.59 -9.45
C ILE A 38 25.11 -33.60 -9.40
N ILE A 39 23.86 -33.15 -9.22
CA ILE A 39 22.72 -34.04 -9.00
C ILE A 39 22.39 -34.85 -10.25
N TYR A 40 22.00 -34.20 -11.35
CA TYR A 40 21.51 -34.91 -12.54
C TYR A 40 22.59 -35.70 -13.26
N TYR A 41 23.85 -35.27 -13.17
CA TYR A 41 24.96 -36.04 -13.70
C TYR A 41 25.14 -37.38 -12.96
N GLN A 42 24.96 -37.39 -11.64
CA GLN A 42 25.01 -38.61 -10.83
C GLN A 42 23.77 -39.51 -11.00
N VAL A 43 22.57 -38.91 -11.01
CA VAL A 43 21.32 -39.68 -11.14
C VAL A 43 21.17 -40.27 -12.55
N PHE A 44 21.56 -39.51 -13.58
CA PHE A 44 21.46 -39.91 -14.97
C PHE A 44 22.85 -39.80 -15.65
N PRO A 45 23.74 -40.79 -15.48
CA PRO A 45 25.06 -40.78 -16.12
C PRO A 45 24.96 -40.79 -17.65
N ASP A 46 24.00 -41.55 -18.18
CA ASP A 46 23.72 -41.66 -19.61
C ASP A 46 23.11 -40.37 -20.17
N PRO A 47 23.75 -39.71 -21.17
CA PRO A 47 23.25 -38.48 -21.77
C PRO A 47 21.85 -38.62 -22.38
N THR A 48 21.50 -39.78 -22.94
CA THR A 48 20.17 -39.98 -23.57
C THR A 48 19.06 -39.99 -22.53
N ARG A 49 19.28 -40.67 -21.39
CA ARG A 49 18.33 -40.68 -20.26
C ARG A 49 18.18 -39.30 -19.65
N ARG A 50 19.29 -38.56 -19.50
CA ARG A 50 19.28 -37.20 -18.97
C ARG A 50 18.53 -36.23 -19.89
N ALA A 51 18.71 -36.34 -21.21
CA ALA A 51 17.93 -35.56 -22.18
C ALA A 51 16.44 -35.88 -22.13
N THR A 52 16.08 -37.17 -22.03
CA THR A 52 14.68 -37.61 -21.89
C THR A 52 14.04 -37.07 -20.61
N PHE A 53 14.78 -37.08 -19.50
CA PHE A 53 14.35 -36.48 -18.25
C PHE A 53 14.10 -34.98 -18.39
N PHE A 54 15.02 -34.22 -19.00
CA PHE A 54 14.83 -32.77 -19.19
C PHE A 54 13.63 -32.45 -20.08
N ALA A 55 13.44 -33.18 -21.18
CA ALA A 55 12.26 -32.99 -22.03
C ALA A 55 10.96 -33.24 -21.26
N THR A 56 10.92 -34.30 -20.45
CA THR A 56 9.75 -34.62 -19.62
C THR A 56 9.53 -33.57 -18.55
N TYR A 57 10.59 -33.20 -17.83
CA TYR A 57 10.56 -32.15 -16.81
C TYR A 57 10.03 -30.84 -17.39
N GLU A 58 10.54 -30.41 -18.54
CA GLU A 58 10.19 -29.13 -19.16
C GLU A 58 8.69 -29.05 -19.50
N VAL A 59 8.09 -30.14 -19.99
CA VAL A 59 6.63 -30.18 -20.26
C VAL A 59 5.83 -29.96 -18.97
N PHE A 60 6.15 -30.70 -17.91
CA PHE A 60 5.42 -30.59 -16.65
C PHE A 60 5.73 -29.30 -15.88
N ALA A 61 6.98 -28.83 -15.95
CA ALA A 61 7.45 -27.61 -15.31
C ALA A 61 6.77 -26.39 -15.94
N ASN A 62 6.73 -26.29 -17.27
CA ASN A 62 6.02 -25.22 -17.98
C ASN A 62 4.51 -25.23 -17.69
N LEU A 63 3.90 -26.42 -17.60
CA LEU A 63 2.49 -26.54 -17.22
C LEU A 63 2.26 -26.02 -15.79
N ALA A 64 3.07 -26.47 -14.83
CA ALA A 64 2.99 -26.01 -13.44
C ALA A 64 3.28 -24.51 -13.30
N TRP A 65 4.26 -23.99 -14.06
CA TRP A 65 4.56 -22.57 -14.16
C TRP A 65 3.33 -21.77 -14.62
N LEU A 66 2.66 -22.20 -15.69
CA LEU A 66 1.44 -21.57 -16.19
C LEU A 66 0.33 -21.55 -15.13
N PHE A 67 0.09 -22.68 -14.46
CA PHE A 67 -0.89 -22.76 -13.38
C PHE A 67 -0.58 -21.77 -12.24
N ILE A 68 0.68 -21.73 -11.79
CA ILE A 68 1.09 -20.82 -10.72
C ILE A 68 0.94 -19.36 -11.16
N GLN A 69 1.31 -19.04 -12.40
CA GLN A 69 1.18 -17.68 -12.93
C GLN A 69 -0.28 -17.22 -13.00
N LEU A 70 -1.20 -18.08 -13.44
CA LEU A 70 -2.62 -17.74 -13.57
C LEU A 70 -3.31 -17.62 -12.21
N PHE A 71 -3.09 -18.58 -11.31
CA PHE A 71 -3.86 -18.70 -10.07
C PHE A 71 -3.20 -18.05 -8.86
N LEU A 72 -1.87 -18.09 -8.77
CA LEU A 72 -1.15 -17.71 -7.56
C LEU A 72 -0.51 -16.32 -7.68
N THR A 73 0.17 -16.02 -8.78
CA THR A 73 0.91 -14.76 -8.94
C THR A 73 0.00 -13.54 -8.84
N SER A 74 -1.16 -13.56 -9.51
CA SER A 74 -2.14 -12.46 -9.46
C SER A 74 -2.64 -12.21 -8.03
N ARG A 75 -2.97 -13.28 -7.30
CA ARG A 75 -3.47 -13.20 -5.91
C ARG A 75 -2.40 -12.75 -4.94
N LEU A 76 -1.17 -13.24 -5.09
CA LEU A 76 -0.04 -12.83 -4.24
C LEU A 76 0.28 -11.35 -4.42
N LEU A 77 0.36 -10.87 -5.66
CA LEU A 77 0.66 -9.45 -5.93
C LEU A 77 -0.40 -8.50 -5.36
N VAL A 78 -1.69 -8.87 -5.43
CA VAL A 78 -2.78 -8.07 -4.85
C VAL A 78 -2.76 -8.12 -3.32
N LYS A 79 -2.52 -9.28 -2.71
CA LYS A 79 -2.61 -9.45 -1.25
C LYS A 79 -1.37 -8.96 -0.52
N TRP A 80 -0.18 -9.18 -1.07
CA TRP A 80 1.10 -8.97 -0.37
C TRP A 80 1.86 -7.73 -0.83
N SER A 81 1.28 -6.90 -1.70
CA SER A 81 1.96 -5.76 -2.32
C SER A 81 3.18 -6.21 -3.15
N VAL A 82 3.72 -5.28 -3.93
CA VAL A 82 4.83 -5.53 -4.86
C VAL A 82 6.12 -5.86 -4.10
N GLY A 83 6.35 -5.21 -2.96
CA GLY A 83 7.56 -5.36 -2.18
C GLY A 83 7.70 -6.72 -1.49
N ALA A 84 6.66 -7.22 -0.82
CA ALA A 84 6.75 -8.53 -0.14
C ALA A 84 6.80 -9.69 -1.15
N SER A 85 6.16 -9.53 -2.33
CA SER A 85 6.28 -10.51 -3.42
C SER A 85 7.71 -10.63 -3.95
N ASN A 86 8.52 -9.57 -3.87
CA ASN A 86 9.93 -9.59 -4.27
C ASN A 86 10.84 -10.31 -3.24
N VAL A 87 10.42 -10.39 -1.97
CA VAL A 87 11.12 -11.15 -0.91
C VAL A 87 10.89 -12.66 -1.04
N LEU A 88 9.75 -13.06 -1.59
CA LEU A 88 9.32 -14.46 -1.67
C LEU A 88 10.32 -15.34 -2.42
N TYR A 89 10.86 -14.86 -3.55
CA TYR A 89 11.82 -15.63 -4.31
C TYR A 89 13.12 -15.91 -3.53
N PRO A 90 13.84 -14.91 -2.97
CA PRO A 90 15.00 -15.14 -2.12
C PRO A 90 14.75 -16.13 -0.98
N VAL A 91 13.56 -16.09 -0.37
CA VAL A 91 13.16 -17.04 0.69
C VAL A 91 13.06 -18.47 0.14
N LEU A 92 12.37 -18.67 -0.99
CA LEU A 92 12.26 -20.01 -1.61
C LEU A 92 13.63 -20.55 -2.05
N SER A 93 14.49 -19.68 -2.59
CA SER A 93 15.88 -20.02 -2.95
C SER A 93 16.69 -20.42 -1.71
N ALA A 94 16.55 -19.70 -0.59
CA ALA A 94 17.19 -20.05 0.67
C ALA A 94 16.70 -21.41 1.21
N ILE A 95 15.40 -21.69 1.13
CA ILE A 95 14.84 -22.99 1.54
C ILE A 95 15.41 -24.13 0.69
N ALA A 96 15.46 -23.98 -0.63
CA ALA A 96 16.05 -24.97 -1.53
C ALA A 96 17.55 -25.19 -1.24
N ALA A 97 18.31 -24.10 -1.07
CA ALA A 97 19.73 -24.16 -0.75
C ALA A 97 19.99 -24.82 0.61
N LEU A 98 19.18 -24.51 1.63
CA LEU A 98 19.27 -25.13 2.94
C LEU A 98 18.95 -26.63 2.90
N ALA A 99 17.90 -27.03 2.18
CA ALA A 99 17.55 -28.44 2.03
C ALA A 99 18.66 -29.24 1.34
N LEU A 100 19.25 -28.70 0.27
CA LEU A 100 20.41 -29.28 -0.39
C LEU A 100 21.62 -29.35 0.55
N PHE A 101 21.93 -28.27 1.28
CA PHE A 101 23.03 -28.26 2.23
C PHE A 101 22.87 -29.36 3.29
N ILE A 102 21.70 -29.45 3.93
CA ILE A 102 21.42 -30.46 4.97
C ILE A 102 21.59 -31.87 4.39
N TYR A 103 21.06 -32.14 3.20
CA TYR A 103 21.16 -33.46 2.57
C TYR A 103 22.61 -33.84 2.25
N PHE A 104 23.35 -33.00 1.52
CA PHE A 104 24.71 -33.32 1.08
C PHE A 104 25.71 -33.30 2.24
N TYR A 105 25.57 -32.38 3.20
CA TYR A 105 26.39 -32.36 4.40
C TYR A 105 26.11 -33.60 5.27
N GLY A 106 24.84 -33.92 5.53
CA GLY A 106 24.45 -35.10 6.30
C GLY A 106 24.90 -36.42 5.66
N ASN A 107 24.81 -36.54 4.34
CA ASN A 107 25.32 -37.70 3.59
C ASN A 107 26.85 -37.81 3.72
N SER A 108 27.59 -36.70 3.62
CA SER A 108 29.05 -36.69 3.76
C SER A 108 29.53 -37.12 5.16
N GLN A 109 28.74 -36.83 6.21
CA GLN A 109 29.01 -37.22 7.58
C GLN A 109 28.50 -38.63 7.93
N GLY A 110 27.89 -39.35 6.98
CA GLY A 110 27.27 -40.67 7.22
C GLY A 110 26.00 -40.63 8.07
N LEU A 111 25.42 -39.45 8.31
CA LEU A 111 24.19 -39.27 9.11
C LEU A 111 22.92 -39.59 8.31
N LEU A 112 22.98 -39.50 6.98
CA LEU A 112 21.86 -39.76 6.07
C LEU A 112 22.25 -40.85 5.08
N ALA A 113 21.31 -41.75 4.80
CA ALA A 113 21.49 -42.76 3.77
C ALA A 113 21.47 -42.09 2.38
N ASN A 114 22.42 -42.48 1.52
CA ASN A 114 22.48 -42.00 0.15
C ASN A 114 21.28 -42.51 -0.66
N SER A 115 20.27 -41.68 -0.83
CA SER A 115 19.02 -42.03 -1.51
C SER A 115 18.89 -41.24 -2.81
N VAL A 116 18.96 -41.97 -3.93
CA VAL A 116 18.80 -41.40 -5.29
C VAL A 116 17.46 -40.67 -5.44
N ILE A 117 16.40 -41.20 -4.82
CA ILE A 117 15.05 -40.61 -4.89
C ILE A 117 15.01 -39.24 -4.19
N VAL A 118 15.62 -39.14 -3.00
CA VAL A 118 15.67 -37.87 -2.26
C VAL A 118 16.52 -36.85 -3.02
N MET A 119 17.68 -37.28 -3.52
CA MET A 119 18.57 -36.44 -4.33
C MET A 119 17.88 -35.91 -5.59
N LEU A 120 17.17 -36.77 -6.33
CA LEU A 120 16.40 -36.39 -7.51
C LEU A 120 15.28 -35.41 -7.16
N SER A 121 14.54 -35.67 -6.08
CA SER A 121 13.43 -34.81 -5.63
C SER A 121 13.92 -33.41 -5.25
N LEU A 122 15.05 -33.31 -4.54
CA LEU A 122 15.68 -32.04 -4.20
C LEU A 122 16.22 -31.31 -5.43
N GLY A 123 16.75 -32.03 -6.41
CA GLY A 123 17.15 -31.48 -7.71
C GLY A 123 15.98 -30.86 -8.46
N ILE A 124 14.89 -31.62 -8.62
CA ILE A 124 13.63 -31.16 -9.26
C ILE A 124 13.07 -29.95 -8.53
N PHE A 125 12.99 -30.00 -7.20
CA PHE A 125 12.48 -28.90 -6.38
C PHE A 125 13.34 -27.64 -6.56
N THR A 126 14.67 -27.78 -6.50
CA THR A 126 15.60 -26.66 -6.66
C THR A 126 15.52 -26.06 -8.06
N GLN A 127 15.48 -26.90 -9.10
CA GLN A 127 15.31 -26.44 -10.48
C GLN A 127 13.99 -25.69 -10.65
N PHE A 128 12.90 -26.21 -10.08
CA PHE A 128 11.58 -25.60 -10.16
C PHE A 128 11.53 -24.23 -9.49
N ILE A 129 12.12 -24.08 -8.31
CA ILE A 129 12.26 -22.78 -7.66
C ILE A 129 13.13 -21.84 -8.50
N ASN A 130 14.27 -22.32 -8.99
CA ASN A 130 15.26 -21.47 -9.64
C ASN A 130 14.87 -21.02 -11.07
N GLN A 131 14.19 -21.87 -11.83
CA GLN A 131 13.77 -21.60 -13.21
C GLN A 131 12.31 -21.15 -13.28
N GLU A 132 11.37 -21.97 -12.81
CA GLU A 132 9.94 -21.72 -12.98
C GLU A 132 9.42 -20.60 -12.06
N MET A 133 9.78 -20.63 -10.77
CA MET A 133 9.33 -19.58 -9.84
C MET A 133 9.97 -18.22 -10.11
N ARG A 134 11.14 -18.20 -10.76
CA ARG A 134 11.71 -16.97 -11.32
C ARG A 134 10.77 -16.35 -12.36
N GLY A 135 10.27 -17.16 -13.29
CA GLY A 135 9.33 -16.75 -14.32
C GLY A 135 8.00 -16.29 -13.72
N ALA A 136 7.40 -17.12 -12.86
CA ALA A 136 6.06 -16.89 -12.32
C ALA A 136 5.99 -15.74 -11.29
N LEU A 137 7.00 -15.56 -10.44
CA LEU A 137 6.91 -14.64 -9.29
C LEU A 137 7.85 -13.45 -9.42
N ARG A 138 9.14 -13.71 -9.63
CA ARG A 138 10.17 -12.65 -9.60
C ARG A 138 10.04 -11.68 -10.77
N THR A 139 9.91 -12.19 -11.99
CA THR A 139 9.86 -11.32 -13.18
C THR A 139 8.68 -10.33 -13.12
N PRO A 140 7.44 -10.76 -12.81
CA PRO A 140 6.32 -9.85 -12.60
C PRO A 140 6.56 -8.87 -11.44
N ALA A 141 7.02 -9.34 -10.28
CA ALA A 141 7.29 -8.47 -9.13
C ALA A 141 8.34 -7.39 -9.46
N ASN A 142 9.42 -7.78 -10.14
CA ASN A 142 10.48 -6.86 -10.55
C ASN A 142 9.99 -5.83 -11.58
N ASN A 143 9.14 -6.25 -12.52
CA ASN A 143 8.54 -5.32 -13.48
C ASN A 143 7.66 -4.27 -12.78
N LEU A 144 6.95 -4.64 -11.72
CA LEU A 144 6.12 -3.72 -10.95
C LEU A 144 6.92 -2.71 -10.11
N LEU A 145 8.13 -3.07 -9.66
CA LEU A 145 9.01 -2.13 -8.95
C LEU A 145 9.36 -0.90 -9.81
N PHE A 146 9.40 -1.07 -11.12
CA PHE A 146 9.63 0.04 -12.04
C PHE A 146 8.46 1.05 -12.10
N ASN A 147 7.27 0.71 -11.59
CA ASN A 147 6.17 1.67 -11.54
C ASN A 147 6.47 2.85 -10.60
N ALA A 148 7.37 2.70 -9.63
CA ALA A 148 7.84 3.81 -8.80
C ALA A 148 8.83 4.73 -9.54
N ILE A 149 9.35 4.33 -10.70
CA ILE A 149 10.34 5.07 -11.49
C ILE A 149 9.64 5.90 -12.56
N SER A 150 10.10 7.14 -12.77
CA SER A 150 9.53 8.02 -13.80
C SER A 150 9.59 7.38 -15.21
N PRO A 151 8.56 7.56 -16.06
CA PRO A 151 8.49 6.91 -17.38
C PRO A 151 9.70 7.22 -18.27
N ASN A 152 10.22 8.45 -18.18
CA ASN A 152 11.37 8.90 -18.97
C ASN A 152 12.69 8.21 -18.59
N GLN A 153 12.76 7.60 -17.40
CA GLN A 153 13.94 6.88 -16.91
C GLN A 153 13.76 5.36 -16.95
N TRP A 154 12.54 4.89 -17.25
CA TRP A 154 12.20 3.47 -17.22
C TRP A 154 13.07 2.64 -18.18
N GLY A 155 13.16 3.04 -19.44
CA GLY A 155 13.94 2.34 -20.46
C GLY A 155 15.43 2.30 -20.11
N ASN A 156 16.00 3.43 -19.67
CA ASN A 156 17.40 3.52 -19.29
C ASN A 156 17.73 2.64 -18.08
N ASN A 157 16.87 2.61 -17.06
CA ASN A 157 17.08 1.82 -15.86
C ASN A 157 16.95 0.32 -16.15
N LYS A 158 16.00 -0.08 -16.99
CA LYS A 158 15.84 -1.47 -17.41
C LYS A 158 17.02 -1.94 -18.28
N ALA A 159 17.48 -1.08 -19.20
CA ALA A 159 18.67 -1.35 -20.01
C ALA A 159 19.93 -1.47 -19.14
N PHE A 160 20.07 -0.66 -18.10
CA PHE A 160 21.18 -0.77 -17.15
C PHE A 160 21.17 -2.11 -16.38
N LEU A 161 20.03 -2.51 -15.82
CA LEU A 161 19.93 -3.77 -15.10
C LEU A 161 20.18 -4.98 -16.00
N ASN A 162 19.54 -5.04 -17.17
CA ASN A 162 19.64 -6.19 -18.07
C ASN A 162 20.92 -6.21 -18.90
N GLY A 163 21.46 -5.04 -19.25
CA GLY A 163 22.63 -4.92 -20.13
C GLY A 163 23.96 -4.83 -19.39
N ILE A 164 23.97 -4.45 -18.10
CA ILE A 164 25.21 -4.29 -17.33
C ILE A 164 25.19 -5.17 -16.08
N VAL A 165 24.21 -4.99 -15.20
CA VAL A 165 24.20 -5.68 -13.90
C VAL A 165 24.06 -7.20 -14.06
N PHE A 166 23.14 -7.65 -14.92
CA PHE A 166 22.92 -9.08 -15.16
C PHE A 166 24.15 -9.79 -15.79
N PRO A 167 24.76 -9.27 -16.88
CA PRO A 167 25.99 -9.85 -17.42
C PRO A 167 27.16 -9.83 -16.42
N LEU A 168 27.33 -8.73 -15.68
CA LEU A 168 28.38 -8.62 -14.67
C LEU A 168 28.21 -9.67 -13.55
N ALA A 169 26.99 -9.84 -13.05
CA ALA A 169 26.70 -10.85 -12.04
C ALA A 169 26.90 -12.28 -12.56
N THR A 170 26.56 -12.52 -13.84
CA THR A 170 26.80 -13.81 -14.50
C THR A 170 28.29 -14.09 -14.64
N LEU A 171 29.09 -13.08 -15.02
CA LEU A 171 30.55 -13.17 -15.10
C LEU A 171 31.14 -13.50 -13.72
N ILE A 172 30.73 -12.79 -12.68
CA ILE A 172 31.20 -13.05 -11.31
C ILE A 172 30.85 -14.47 -10.86
N ALA A 173 29.62 -14.93 -11.09
CA ALA A 173 29.21 -16.28 -10.75
C ALA A 173 30.00 -17.34 -11.54
N GLY A 174 30.20 -17.11 -12.84
CA GLY A 174 30.97 -18.01 -13.72
C GLY A 174 32.44 -18.09 -13.34
N THR A 175 33.11 -16.95 -13.13
CA THR A 175 34.49 -16.90 -12.63
C THR A 175 34.62 -17.60 -11.30
N PHE A 176 33.69 -17.34 -10.37
CA PHE A 176 33.67 -18.00 -9.08
C PHE A 176 33.54 -19.52 -9.21
N LEU A 177 32.59 -20.01 -10.01
CA LEU A 177 32.43 -21.44 -10.28
C LEU A 177 33.70 -22.05 -10.89
N MET A 178 34.29 -21.42 -11.91
CA MET A 178 35.54 -21.88 -12.54
C MET A 178 36.68 -21.99 -11.52
N THR A 179 36.81 -21.01 -10.61
CA THR A 179 37.87 -21.02 -9.59
C THR A 179 37.71 -22.12 -8.55
N ILE A 180 36.47 -22.48 -8.17
CA ILE A 180 36.24 -23.50 -7.13
C ILE A 180 36.15 -24.93 -7.71
N THR A 181 35.82 -25.09 -8.99
CA THR A 181 35.67 -26.41 -9.63
C THR A 181 36.96 -26.91 -10.30
N GLY A 182 38.03 -26.12 -10.30
CA GLY A 182 39.35 -26.54 -10.78
C GLY A 182 39.42 -26.81 -12.29
N ALA A 183 38.59 -26.14 -13.10
CA ALA A 183 38.80 -26.17 -14.56
C ALA A 183 40.17 -25.54 -14.84
N GLU A 184 41.07 -26.31 -15.47
CA GLU A 184 42.46 -25.96 -15.79
C GLU A 184 42.74 -24.45 -15.72
N SER A 185 43.44 -24.08 -14.66
CA SER A 185 43.60 -22.71 -14.20
C SER A 185 44.24 -21.81 -15.26
N LEU A 186 43.40 -21.07 -16.00
CA LEU A 186 43.84 -19.86 -16.73
C LEU A 186 44.48 -18.82 -15.79
N ILE A 187 44.25 -18.95 -14.48
CA ILE A 187 44.90 -18.18 -13.41
C ILE A 187 45.70 -19.16 -12.55
N ALA A 188 46.89 -19.54 -13.03
CA ALA A 188 47.76 -20.60 -12.49
C ALA A 188 48.33 -20.37 -11.06
N GLN A 189 47.74 -19.52 -10.22
CA GLN A 189 48.31 -19.15 -8.92
C GLN A 189 47.32 -19.14 -7.74
N ILE A 190 46.04 -19.47 -7.94
CA ILE A 190 45.08 -19.56 -6.83
C ILE A 190 44.33 -20.89 -6.90
N ASP A 191 44.97 -21.93 -6.38
CA ASP A 191 44.32 -23.21 -6.16
C ASP A 191 43.59 -23.17 -4.82
N TRP A 192 42.26 -22.99 -4.85
CA TRP A 192 41.44 -23.00 -3.64
C TRP A 192 41.26 -24.43 -3.08
N GLY A 193 41.72 -25.46 -3.79
CA GLY A 193 41.96 -26.80 -3.23
C GLY A 193 40.74 -27.55 -2.69
N PHE A 194 39.51 -27.19 -3.09
CA PHE A 194 38.32 -27.92 -2.64
C PHE A 194 38.21 -29.27 -3.35
N SER A 195 38.00 -30.34 -2.59
CA SER A 195 37.70 -31.64 -3.19
C SER A 195 36.30 -31.64 -3.81
N VAL A 196 36.07 -32.48 -4.81
CA VAL A 196 34.75 -32.62 -5.48
C VAL A 196 33.65 -32.91 -4.46
N GLU A 197 33.93 -33.68 -3.42
CA GLU A 197 33.00 -34.00 -2.34
C GLU A 197 32.63 -32.78 -1.49
N GLN A 198 33.60 -31.89 -1.22
CA GLN A 198 33.35 -30.65 -0.48
C GLN A 198 32.43 -29.70 -1.25
N LEU A 199 32.55 -29.67 -2.57
CA LEU A 199 31.70 -28.85 -3.43
C LEU A 199 30.21 -29.24 -3.34
N TYR A 200 29.90 -30.49 -2.98
CA TYR A 200 28.51 -30.96 -2.91
C TYR A 200 27.70 -30.24 -1.84
N TYR A 201 28.33 -29.82 -0.73
CA TYR A 201 27.65 -29.09 0.34
C TYR A 201 28.09 -27.61 0.43
N LEU A 202 29.30 -27.24 0.01
CA LEU A 202 29.74 -25.85 0.04
C LEU A 202 28.95 -24.97 -0.94
N LEU A 203 28.65 -25.46 -2.15
CA LEU A 203 27.88 -24.69 -3.13
C LEU A 203 26.47 -24.31 -2.63
N PRO A 204 25.65 -25.25 -2.11
CA PRO A 204 24.38 -24.92 -1.47
C PRO A 204 24.52 -23.99 -0.28
N LEU A 205 25.58 -24.13 0.54
CA LEU A 205 25.83 -23.24 1.67
C LEU A 205 26.08 -21.80 1.22
N ILE A 206 26.88 -21.61 0.18
CA ILE A 206 27.15 -20.28 -0.38
C ILE A 206 25.89 -19.71 -1.03
N ALA A 207 25.14 -20.53 -1.77
CA ALA A 207 23.85 -20.11 -2.32
C ALA A 207 22.83 -19.72 -1.23
N LEU A 208 22.86 -20.38 -0.07
CA LEU A 208 22.06 -20.04 1.09
C LEU A 208 22.47 -18.68 1.66
N ILE A 209 23.76 -18.43 1.87
CA ILE A 209 24.27 -17.14 2.34
C ILE A 209 23.88 -16.01 1.39
N VAL A 210 24.08 -16.21 0.08
CA VAL A 210 23.71 -15.24 -0.96
C VAL A 210 22.19 -14.99 -0.96
N SER A 211 21.37 -16.03 -0.78
CA SER A 211 19.92 -15.90 -0.70
C SER A 211 19.48 -15.11 0.55
N ILE A 212 20.12 -15.36 1.70
CA ILE A 212 19.87 -14.61 2.95
C ILE A 212 20.25 -13.14 2.78
N LEU A 213 21.40 -12.83 2.18
CA LEU A 213 21.78 -11.46 1.83
C LEU A 213 20.74 -10.83 0.88
N GLY A 214 20.23 -11.60 -0.08
CA GLY A 214 19.14 -11.19 -0.96
C GLY A 214 17.87 -10.79 -0.19
N ILE A 215 17.50 -11.53 0.85
CA ILE A 215 16.38 -11.18 1.74
C ILE A 215 16.65 -9.85 2.45
N PHE A 216 17.84 -9.67 3.03
CA PHE A 216 18.23 -8.42 3.71
C PHE A 216 18.20 -7.19 2.80
N ILE A 217 18.44 -7.35 1.50
CA ILE A 217 18.36 -6.26 0.52
C ILE A 217 16.94 -6.04 0.01
N ALA A 218 16.12 -7.09 -0.09
CA ALA A 218 14.74 -6.98 -0.54
C ALA A 218 13.85 -6.21 0.46
N LEU A 219 14.15 -6.26 1.76
CA LEU A 219 13.42 -5.51 2.79
C LEU A 219 13.55 -3.97 2.65
N PRO A 220 14.74 -3.36 2.61
CA PRO A 220 14.88 -1.92 2.39
C PRO A 220 14.43 -1.50 0.98
N GLN A 221 14.55 -2.39 -0.02
CA GLN A 221 14.01 -2.17 -1.37
C GLN A 221 12.49 -1.95 -1.33
N TRP A 222 11.77 -2.76 -0.55
CA TRP A 222 10.33 -2.61 -0.35
C TRP A 222 9.99 -1.25 0.29
N SER A 223 10.64 -0.90 1.41
CA SER A 223 10.38 0.38 2.07
C SER A 223 10.64 1.59 1.16
N GLN A 224 11.69 1.52 0.33
CA GLN A 224 12.02 2.57 -0.61
C GLN A 224 11.02 2.66 -1.77
N TYR A 225 10.56 1.51 -2.29
CA TYR A 225 9.53 1.47 -3.34
C TYR A 225 8.23 2.14 -2.88
N GLU A 226 7.75 1.85 -1.66
CA GLU A 226 6.51 2.47 -1.16
C GLU A 226 6.64 3.99 -1.05
N LYS A 227 7.77 4.48 -0.53
CA LYS A 227 8.05 5.92 -0.42
C LYS A 227 8.08 6.60 -1.79
N ASP A 228 8.79 6.00 -2.76
CA ASP A 228 8.93 6.57 -4.10
C ASP A 228 7.61 6.51 -4.89
N MET A 229 6.81 5.44 -4.71
CA MET A 229 5.47 5.32 -5.29
C MET A 229 4.50 6.35 -4.72
N GLN A 230 4.45 6.50 -3.38
CA GLN A 230 3.59 7.51 -2.74
C GLN A 230 3.93 8.91 -3.22
N LYS A 231 5.23 9.25 -3.22
CA LYS A 231 5.71 10.54 -3.73
C LYS A 231 5.30 10.76 -5.19
N ARG A 232 5.41 9.75 -6.04
CA ARG A 232 5.01 9.86 -7.44
C ARG A 232 3.51 10.08 -7.60
N LEU A 233 2.68 9.37 -6.84
CA LEU A 233 1.23 9.53 -6.87
C LEU A 233 0.83 10.93 -6.38
N GLU A 234 1.49 11.43 -5.34
CA GLU A 234 1.33 12.80 -4.87
C GLU A 234 1.74 13.81 -5.97
N ASP A 235 2.91 13.65 -6.59
CA ASP A 235 3.41 14.53 -7.64
C ASP A 235 2.50 14.53 -8.89
N GLU A 236 2.05 13.35 -9.37
CA GLU A 236 1.13 13.24 -10.51
C GLU A 236 -0.24 13.82 -10.20
N PHE A 237 -0.78 13.58 -9.01
CA PHE A 237 -2.05 14.14 -8.56
C PHE A 237 -1.98 15.67 -8.45
N VAL A 238 -0.91 16.18 -7.83
CA VAL A 238 -0.62 17.61 -7.76
C VAL A 238 -0.54 18.20 -9.16
N LYS A 239 0.20 17.58 -10.08
CA LYS A 239 0.34 18.05 -11.47
C LYS A 239 -0.98 18.03 -12.24
N LYS A 240 -1.83 17.02 -12.00
CA LYS A 240 -3.16 16.91 -12.63
C LYS A 240 -4.12 18.00 -12.14
N ILE A 241 -4.07 18.37 -10.86
CA ILE A 241 -4.96 19.41 -10.29
C ILE A 241 -4.41 20.83 -10.49
N LEU A 242 -3.09 20.99 -10.54
CA LEU A 242 -2.44 22.27 -10.82
C LEU A 242 -2.45 22.65 -12.31
N GLY A 243 -2.78 21.71 -13.20
CA GLY A 243 -2.73 21.91 -14.64
C GLY A 243 -1.29 21.99 -15.16
N HIS A 244 -1.12 21.88 -16.48
CA HIS A 244 0.18 21.88 -17.16
C HIS A 244 1.01 23.16 -17.01
N GLN A 245 0.51 24.19 -16.32
CA GLN A 245 1.13 25.52 -16.31
C GLN A 245 2.23 25.72 -15.27
N LEU A 246 2.51 24.76 -14.38
CA LEU A 246 3.51 24.95 -13.33
C LEU A 246 4.62 23.89 -13.40
N ASN A 247 5.82 24.38 -13.67
CA ASN A 247 7.05 23.63 -13.69
C ASN A 247 7.46 23.39 -12.22
N VAL A 248 6.99 22.27 -11.65
CA VAL A 248 7.22 21.88 -10.23
C VAL A 248 8.71 21.63 -9.99
N LYS A 249 9.47 22.71 -9.80
CA LYS A 249 10.89 22.69 -9.41
C LYS A 249 11.13 23.37 -8.07
N GLY A 250 10.23 24.22 -7.57
CA GLY A 250 10.25 24.67 -6.19
C GLY A 250 9.33 23.79 -5.34
N GLY A 251 9.84 23.32 -4.20
CA GLY A 251 9.12 22.42 -3.32
C GLY A 251 7.89 23.05 -2.63
N ILE A 252 7.64 22.65 -1.38
CA ILE A 252 6.49 23.00 -0.54
C ILE A 252 6.12 24.51 -0.55
N LYS A 253 7.09 25.41 -0.77
CA LYS A 253 6.84 26.86 -0.89
C LYS A 253 6.02 27.26 -2.12
N GLU A 254 6.26 26.66 -3.29
CA GLU A 254 5.48 26.94 -4.50
C GLU A 254 4.07 26.36 -4.36
N ILE A 255 3.94 25.14 -3.84
CA ILE A 255 2.65 24.52 -3.52
C ILE A 255 1.84 25.43 -2.58
N ARG A 256 2.50 26.01 -1.57
CA ARG A 256 1.86 26.95 -0.64
C ARG A 256 1.37 28.22 -1.35
N GLN A 257 2.18 28.82 -2.22
CA GLN A 257 1.77 29.99 -3.01
C GLN A 257 0.56 29.68 -3.89
N VAL A 258 0.56 28.52 -4.55
CA VAL A 258 -0.51 28.14 -5.47
C VAL A 258 -1.81 27.80 -4.73
N ILE A 259 -1.73 27.07 -3.61
CA ILE A 259 -2.90 26.84 -2.74
C ILE A 259 -3.44 28.18 -2.24
N HIS A 260 -2.57 29.10 -1.81
CA HIS A 260 -3.00 30.42 -1.35
C HIS A 260 -3.64 31.25 -2.47
N GLN A 261 -3.13 31.17 -3.69
CA GLN A 261 -3.71 31.85 -4.85
C GLN A 261 -5.05 31.25 -5.25
N LYS A 262 -5.18 29.91 -5.25
CA LYS A 262 -6.42 29.21 -5.59
C LYS A 262 -7.51 29.39 -4.52
N LEU A 263 -7.16 29.38 -3.24
CA LEU A 263 -8.10 29.67 -2.14
C LEU A 263 -8.68 31.10 -2.23
N ASN A 264 -7.92 32.05 -2.76
CA ASN A 264 -8.35 33.44 -2.94
C ASN A 264 -8.93 33.72 -4.33
N SER A 265 -9.06 32.70 -5.18
CA SER A 265 -9.64 32.87 -6.51
C SER A 265 -11.14 33.15 -6.45
N SER A 266 -11.67 33.85 -7.46
CA SER A 266 -13.11 34.09 -7.60
C SER A 266 -13.89 32.86 -8.09
N ASN A 267 -13.19 31.82 -8.54
CA ASN A 267 -13.78 30.60 -9.10
C ASN A 267 -14.01 29.55 -8.01
N THR A 268 -15.27 29.18 -7.78
CA THR A 268 -15.68 28.15 -6.82
C THR A 268 -14.93 26.83 -7.01
N TYR A 269 -14.68 26.40 -8.25
CA TYR A 269 -14.01 25.13 -8.52
C TYR A 269 -12.53 25.13 -8.11
N ASP A 270 -11.85 26.27 -8.28
CA ASP A 270 -10.45 26.41 -7.87
C ASP A 270 -10.31 26.42 -6.34
N VAL A 271 -11.26 27.04 -5.64
CA VAL A 271 -11.34 27.01 -4.18
C VAL A 271 -11.61 25.59 -3.66
N ILE A 272 -12.57 24.87 -4.26
CA ILE A 272 -12.86 23.47 -3.88
C ILE A 272 -11.64 22.57 -4.12
N ALA A 273 -10.98 22.71 -5.28
CA ALA A 273 -9.78 21.95 -5.59
C ALA A 273 -8.65 22.22 -4.57
N ALA A 274 -8.48 23.48 -4.14
CA ALA A 274 -7.51 23.84 -3.11
C ALA A 274 -7.86 23.26 -1.73
N LEU A 275 -9.15 23.23 -1.36
CA LEU A 275 -9.62 22.63 -0.11
C LEU A 275 -9.41 21.10 -0.09
N ASP A 276 -9.65 20.43 -1.22
CA ASP A 276 -9.41 19.00 -1.36
C ASP A 276 -7.89 18.68 -1.32
N MET A 277 -7.03 19.53 -1.89
CA MET A 277 -5.58 19.44 -1.74
C MET A 277 -5.15 19.52 -0.28
N ILE A 278 -5.64 20.51 0.47
CA ILE A 278 -5.31 20.68 1.89
C ILE A 278 -5.74 19.46 2.70
N ARG A 279 -6.93 18.92 2.41
CA ARG A 279 -7.46 17.72 3.07
C ARG A 279 -6.56 16.50 2.86
N ILE A 280 -6.01 16.33 1.66
CA ILE A 280 -5.13 15.21 1.32
C ILE A 280 -3.75 15.39 1.96
N LEU A 281 -3.19 16.60 1.87
CA LEU A 281 -1.90 16.93 2.48
C LEU A 281 -1.93 16.87 4.02
N LYS A 282 -3.12 16.92 4.64
CA LYS A 282 -3.34 16.92 6.10
C LYS A 282 -2.44 17.91 6.84
N SER A 283 -2.15 19.04 6.22
CA SER A 283 -1.22 20.02 6.75
C SER A 283 -1.96 21.10 7.53
N ASP A 284 -1.69 21.18 8.83
CA ASP A 284 -2.28 22.19 9.73
C ASP A 284 -1.85 23.63 9.38
N LEU A 285 -0.86 23.80 8.49
CA LEU A 285 -0.36 25.10 8.03
C LEU A 285 -1.44 25.98 7.39
N PHE A 286 -2.49 25.36 6.82
CA PHE A 286 -3.56 26.05 6.12
C PHE A 286 -4.83 26.24 6.98
N LEU A 287 -4.80 25.82 8.26
CA LEU A 287 -5.96 25.81 9.13
C LEU A 287 -6.60 27.20 9.28
N ASN A 288 -5.79 28.25 9.49
CA ASN A 288 -6.28 29.62 9.61
C ASN A 288 -6.93 30.12 8.31
N GLN A 289 -6.39 29.72 7.15
CA GLN A 289 -6.90 30.14 5.85
C GLN A 289 -8.25 29.47 5.57
N VAL A 290 -8.39 28.17 5.85
CA VAL A 290 -9.65 27.44 5.71
C VAL A 290 -10.70 27.97 6.70
N GLY A 291 -10.31 28.21 7.96
CA GLY A 291 -11.19 28.78 8.99
C GLY A 291 -11.71 30.17 8.63
N ASN A 292 -10.83 31.06 8.16
CA ASN A 292 -11.23 32.39 7.68
C ASN A 292 -12.17 32.29 6.47
N LEU A 293 -11.95 31.34 5.56
CA LEU A 293 -12.79 31.13 4.37
C LEU A 293 -14.20 30.67 4.75
N LEU A 294 -14.33 29.88 5.82
CA LEU A 294 -15.61 29.45 6.39
C LEU A 294 -16.41 30.61 7.00
N ILE A 295 -15.76 31.50 7.75
CA ILE A 295 -16.43 32.63 8.43
C ILE A 295 -16.73 33.80 7.48
N ASN A 296 -15.96 33.93 6.40
CA ASN A 296 -16.09 35.07 5.50
C ASN A 296 -17.49 35.12 4.86
N LYS A 297 -18.24 36.18 5.15
CA LYS A 297 -19.58 36.45 4.61
C LYS A 297 -19.63 36.52 3.08
N LYS A 298 -18.50 36.77 2.41
CA LYS A 298 -18.40 36.78 0.94
C LYS A 298 -18.48 35.38 0.34
N THR A 299 -18.14 34.34 1.10
CA THR A 299 -18.26 32.95 0.67
C THR A 299 -19.72 32.51 0.83
N GLN A 300 -20.59 32.82 -0.13
CA GLN A 300 -22.02 32.44 -0.04
C GLN A 300 -22.33 31.03 -0.55
N ASP A 301 -21.41 30.40 -1.29
CA ASP A 301 -21.66 29.08 -1.86
C ASP A 301 -21.57 27.98 -0.79
N PHE A 302 -22.72 27.32 -0.53
CA PHE A 302 -22.85 26.14 0.32
C PHE A 302 -21.79 25.07 0.02
N LYS A 303 -21.46 24.84 -1.26
CA LYS A 303 -20.47 23.82 -1.66
C LYS A 303 -19.09 24.14 -1.08
N VAL A 304 -18.66 25.40 -1.14
CA VAL A 304 -17.36 25.81 -0.58
C VAL A 304 -17.35 25.65 0.92
N LYS A 305 -18.40 26.11 1.64
CA LYS A 305 -18.51 25.95 3.10
C LYS A 305 -18.51 24.49 3.52
N LYS A 306 -19.21 23.62 2.78
CA LYS A 306 -19.20 22.17 3.00
C LYS A 306 -17.80 21.58 2.85
N HIS A 307 -17.06 21.94 1.80
CA HIS A 307 -15.68 21.49 1.63
C HIS A 307 -14.76 22.07 2.72
N CYS A 308 -14.94 23.32 3.16
CA CYS A 308 -14.20 23.88 4.31
C CYS A 308 -14.40 23.05 5.58
N LEU A 309 -15.65 22.71 5.91
CA LEU A 309 -15.97 21.88 7.09
C LEU A 309 -15.37 20.48 6.97
N GLN A 310 -15.48 19.84 5.80
CA GLN A 310 -14.87 18.53 5.56
C GLN A 310 -13.34 18.56 5.68
N THR A 311 -12.70 19.64 5.21
CA THR A 311 -11.26 19.83 5.33
C THR A 311 -10.87 20.07 6.78
N LEU A 312 -11.57 20.94 7.51
CA LEU A 312 -11.34 21.16 8.95
C LEU A 312 -11.57 19.89 9.78
N ALA A 313 -12.53 19.05 9.41
CA ALA A 313 -12.79 17.77 10.06
C ALA A 313 -11.67 16.73 9.84
N ALA A 314 -10.90 16.87 8.76
CA ALA A 314 -9.79 15.99 8.41
C ALA A 314 -8.43 16.47 8.96
N LEU A 315 -8.29 17.77 9.26
CA LEU A 315 -7.12 18.37 9.90
C LEU A 315 -7.04 18.05 11.40
N SER A 316 -5.91 18.36 12.05
CA SER A 316 -5.72 18.01 13.44
C SER A 316 -6.73 18.70 14.37
N ARG A 317 -7.10 18.01 15.46
CA ARG A 317 -8.08 18.49 16.46
C ARG A 317 -7.46 19.53 17.40
N SER A 318 -6.98 20.64 16.82
CA SER A 318 -6.38 21.74 17.56
C SER A 318 -7.45 22.68 18.15
N ASN A 319 -7.08 23.42 19.19
CA ASN A 319 -7.92 24.47 19.77
C ASN A 319 -8.26 25.57 18.75
N SER A 320 -7.40 25.82 17.76
CA SER A 320 -7.65 26.78 16.69
C SER A 320 -8.82 26.36 15.80
N ASN A 321 -8.90 25.07 15.42
CA ASN A 321 -10.02 24.52 14.65
C ASN A 321 -11.36 24.74 15.39
N LEU A 322 -11.34 24.49 16.69
CA LEU A 322 -12.50 24.68 17.57
C LEU A 322 -12.99 26.14 17.56
N ILE A 323 -12.08 27.12 17.66
CA ILE A 323 -12.42 28.55 17.65
C ILE A 323 -13.15 28.90 16.34
N TYR A 324 -12.62 28.45 15.20
CA TYR A 324 -13.24 28.69 13.89
C TYR A 324 -14.63 28.07 13.77
N LEU A 325 -14.84 26.85 14.28
CA LEU A 325 -16.16 26.21 14.26
C LEU A 325 -17.17 26.92 15.18
N LEU A 326 -16.73 27.42 16.34
CA LEU A 326 -17.59 28.17 17.26
C LEU A 326 -17.97 29.55 16.69
N GLU A 327 -17.03 30.23 16.05
CA GLU A 327 -17.28 31.50 15.39
C GLU A 327 -18.20 31.33 14.17
N ALA A 328 -18.00 30.27 13.38
CA ALA A 328 -18.92 29.89 12.30
C ALA A 328 -20.32 29.56 12.83
N LEU A 329 -20.44 28.86 13.96
CA LEU A 329 -21.75 28.56 14.57
C LEU A 329 -22.51 29.84 15.01
N GLY A 330 -21.78 30.91 15.34
CA GLY A 330 -22.35 32.20 15.72
C GLY A 330 -22.73 33.09 14.54
N THR A 331 -22.06 32.94 13.40
CA THR A 331 -22.18 33.83 12.23
C THR A 331 -22.98 33.25 11.07
N GLU A 332 -23.12 31.93 11.00
CA GLU A 332 -23.79 31.24 9.89
C GLU A 332 -25.32 31.25 10.01
N GLU A 333 -25.98 31.50 8.89
CA GLU A 333 -27.46 31.52 8.77
C GLU A 333 -28.00 30.29 8.02
N ASP A 334 -27.19 29.64 7.17
CA ASP A 334 -27.61 28.46 6.41
C ASP A 334 -27.81 27.24 7.32
N ALA A 335 -29.04 26.73 7.37
CA ALA A 335 -29.44 25.58 8.16
C ALA A 335 -28.65 24.29 7.82
N GLN A 336 -28.25 24.09 6.55
CA GLN A 336 -27.48 22.92 6.16
C GLN A 336 -26.03 23.01 6.69
N VAL A 337 -25.40 24.18 6.58
CA VAL A 337 -24.04 24.40 7.09
C VAL A 337 -24.02 24.31 8.62
N LEU A 338 -25.00 24.92 9.30
CA LEU A 338 -25.15 24.84 10.75
C LEU A 338 -25.26 23.38 11.24
N SER A 339 -26.02 22.54 10.53
CA SER A 339 -26.14 21.11 10.89
C SER A 339 -24.80 20.38 10.80
N LEU A 340 -23.98 20.68 9.79
CA LEU A 340 -22.66 20.09 9.60
C LEU A 340 -21.67 20.58 10.68
N ILE A 341 -21.71 21.86 11.04
CA ILE A 341 -20.88 22.41 12.13
C ILE A 341 -21.17 21.69 13.45
N ILE A 342 -22.45 21.53 13.80
CA ILE A 342 -22.86 20.84 15.04
C ILE A 342 -22.38 19.39 15.02
N LYS A 343 -22.51 18.72 13.87
CA LYS A 343 -22.03 17.35 13.68
C LYS A 343 -20.52 17.24 13.88
N ASP A 344 -19.73 18.17 13.34
CA ASP A 344 -18.28 18.16 13.53
C ASP A 344 -17.85 18.51 14.96
N LEU A 345 -18.60 19.37 15.66
CA LEU A 345 -18.37 19.66 17.09
C LEU A 345 -18.51 18.41 17.97
N THR A 346 -19.36 17.42 17.60
CA THR A 346 -19.48 16.15 18.37
C THR A 346 -18.16 15.39 18.50
N LYS A 347 -17.21 15.61 17.59
CA LYS A 347 -15.89 14.95 17.58
C LYS A 347 -14.97 15.50 18.68
N PHE A 348 -15.27 16.67 19.25
CA PHE A 348 -14.51 17.33 20.32
C PHE A 348 -15.07 16.96 21.70
N LYS A 349 -14.83 15.73 22.15
CA LYS A 349 -15.38 15.16 23.40
C LYS A 349 -14.96 15.89 24.69
N SER A 350 -13.87 16.66 24.67
CA SER A 350 -13.26 17.27 25.86
C SER A 350 -13.90 18.60 26.28
N VAL A 351 -14.64 19.27 25.41
CA VAL A 351 -15.13 20.64 25.65
C VAL A 351 -16.65 20.67 25.73
N ASN A 352 -17.18 21.38 26.74
CA ASN A 352 -18.61 21.43 27.02
C ASN A 352 -19.27 22.65 26.35
N PHE A 353 -20.05 22.41 25.29
CA PHE A 353 -20.81 23.43 24.56
C PHE A 353 -22.32 23.37 24.79
N ASN A 354 -22.76 22.68 25.83
CA ASN A 354 -24.17 22.34 26.00
C ASN A 354 -25.08 23.58 25.98
N HIS A 355 -24.66 24.69 26.60
CA HIS A 355 -25.44 25.93 26.63
C HIS A 355 -25.60 26.60 25.25
N LEU A 356 -24.57 26.53 24.39
CA LEU A 356 -24.64 27.08 23.02
C LEU A 356 -25.54 26.23 22.12
N ILE A 357 -25.43 24.90 22.23
CA ILE A 357 -26.23 23.97 21.43
C ILE A 357 -27.69 23.94 21.89
N GLU A 358 -27.97 24.11 23.19
CA GLU A 358 -29.34 24.20 23.72
C GLU A 358 -30.15 25.33 23.07
N LYS A 359 -29.52 26.48 22.78
CA LYS A 359 -30.15 27.60 22.05
C LYS A 359 -30.59 27.21 20.63
N ARG A 360 -29.98 26.19 20.02
CA ARG A 360 -30.30 25.71 18.66
C ARG A 360 -31.40 24.63 18.65
N LEU A 361 -31.85 24.15 19.81
CA LEU A 361 -32.97 23.19 19.88
C LEU A 361 -34.31 23.77 19.41
N THR A 362 -34.46 25.10 19.46
CA THR A 362 -35.67 25.80 19.01
C THR A 362 -35.59 26.26 17.56
N HIS A 363 -34.52 25.92 16.83
CA HIS A 363 -34.34 26.34 15.45
C HIS A 363 -35.50 25.86 14.55
N PRO A 364 -35.97 26.70 13.60
CA PRO A 364 -37.08 26.36 12.71
C PRO A 364 -36.73 25.20 11.76
N ALA A 365 -35.49 25.12 11.30
CA ALA A 365 -35.03 24.03 10.43
C ALA A 365 -34.91 22.69 11.20
N PRO A 366 -35.56 21.61 10.74
CA PRO A 366 -35.51 20.29 11.37
C PRO A 366 -34.10 19.69 11.46
N LEU A 367 -33.27 19.87 10.42
CA LEU A 367 -31.88 19.40 10.36
C LEU A 367 -31.03 19.90 11.53
N VAL A 368 -31.06 21.20 11.80
CA VAL A 368 -30.29 21.83 12.89
C VAL A 368 -30.77 21.33 14.25
N CYS A 369 -32.08 21.21 14.43
CA CYS A 369 -32.67 20.73 15.68
C CYS A 369 -32.25 19.30 15.99
N VAL A 370 -32.29 18.41 15.00
CA VAL A 370 -31.93 17.00 15.19
C VAL A 370 -30.45 16.81 15.47
N GLU A 371 -29.57 17.47 14.73
CA GLU A 371 -28.13 17.40 15.02
C GLU A 371 -27.81 18.00 16.41
N ALA A 372 -28.48 19.08 16.82
CA ALA A 372 -28.37 19.63 18.18
C ALA A 372 -28.83 18.63 19.26
N CYS A 373 -29.94 17.92 19.02
CA CYS A 373 -30.43 16.86 19.90
C CYS A 373 -29.41 15.71 20.00
N LEU A 374 -28.91 15.22 18.87
CA LEU A 374 -27.93 14.12 18.83
C LEU A 374 -26.62 14.51 19.53
N TYR A 375 -26.15 15.75 19.35
CA TYR A 375 -24.99 16.28 20.07
C TYR A 375 -25.19 16.22 21.59
N LEU A 376 -26.29 16.79 22.09
CA LEU A 376 -26.56 16.88 23.53
C LEU A 376 -26.78 15.51 24.17
N HIS A 377 -27.44 14.58 23.46
CA HIS A 377 -27.65 13.22 23.94
C HIS A 377 -26.32 12.43 24.09
N LYS A 378 -25.43 12.56 23.11
CA LYS A 378 -24.11 11.87 23.09
C LYS A 378 -23.11 12.45 24.10
N HIS A 379 -23.30 13.69 24.54
CA HIS A 379 -22.38 14.33 25.47
C HIS A 379 -22.48 13.77 26.90
N GLN A 380 -21.38 13.26 27.45
CA GLN A 380 -21.35 12.56 28.75
C GLN A 380 -21.86 13.40 29.92
N LYS A 381 -21.55 14.71 29.94
CA LYS A 381 -21.92 15.62 31.05
C LYS A 381 -23.33 16.21 30.93
N TYR A 382 -24.10 15.88 29.90
CA TYR A 382 -25.43 16.45 29.72
C TYR A 382 -26.47 15.70 30.56
N ARG A 383 -27.09 16.38 31.53
CA ARG A 383 -28.00 15.77 32.52
C ARG A 383 -29.44 15.61 32.03
N ARG A 384 -29.88 16.35 31.01
CA ARG A 384 -31.29 16.42 30.58
C ARG A 384 -31.61 15.55 29.35
N LYS A 385 -31.07 14.33 29.29
CA LYS A 385 -31.23 13.44 28.11
C LYS A 385 -32.69 13.10 27.80
N GLN A 386 -33.51 12.86 28.83
CA GLN A 386 -34.96 12.62 28.69
C GLN A 386 -35.71 13.78 28.03
N LEU A 387 -35.24 15.03 28.18
CA LEU A 387 -35.86 16.19 27.53
C LEU A 387 -35.61 16.19 26.02
N ILE A 388 -34.44 15.69 25.60
CA ILE A 388 -34.06 15.55 24.19
C ILE A 388 -34.91 14.47 23.52
N GLU A 389 -35.06 13.32 24.17
CA GLU A 389 -35.94 12.22 23.73
C GLU A 389 -37.37 12.70 23.53
N LYS A 390 -37.95 13.36 24.55
CA LYS A 390 -39.30 13.96 24.45
C LYS A 390 -39.42 14.95 23.31
N LYS A 391 -38.38 15.76 23.02
CA LYS A 391 -38.39 16.72 21.92
C LYS A 391 -38.31 16.06 20.55
N ILE A 392 -37.50 15.01 20.39
CA ILE A 392 -37.43 14.24 19.14
C ILE A 392 -38.78 13.59 18.88
N MET A 393 -39.36 12.91 19.87
CA MET A 393 -40.66 12.25 19.75
C MET A 393 -41.80 13.25 19.49
N ALA A 394 -41.83 14.40 20.17
CA ALA A 394 -42.84 15.42 19.95
C ALA A 394 -42.77 16.03 18.53
N ARG A 395 -41.57 16.09 17.92
CA ARG A 395 -41.42 16.52 16.52
C ARG A 395 -41.69 15.38 15.54
N PHE A 396 -41.33 14.14 15.88
CA PHE A 396 -41.63 12.94 15.10
C PHE A 396 -43.14 12.75 14.91
N ASN A 397 -43.93 12.81 15.99
CA ASN A 397 -45.39 12.68 15.94
C ASN A 397 -46.06 13.82 15.15
N LYS A 398 -45.43 15.00 15.08
CA LYS A 398 -45.88 16.11 14.23
C LYS A 398 -45.42 16.00 12.77
N ALA A 399 -44.38 15.21 12.52
CA ALA A 399 -43.69 15.08 11.24
C ALA A 399 -44.15 13.84 10.45
N GLU A 400 -45.06 13.01 10.99
CA GLU A 400 -45.61 11.80 10.35
C GLU A 400 -46.15 12.04 8.92
N LEU A 401 -46.50 13.27 8.58
CA LEU A 401 -47.01 13.69 7.25
C LEU A 401 -46.03 14.55 6.43
N SER A 402 -44.77 14.70 6.87
CA SER A 402 -43.81 15.65 6.28
C SER A 402 -42.64 14.98 5.56
N GLN A 403 -42.03 15.68 4.60
CA GLN A 403 -40.81 15.26 3.91
C GLN A 403 -39.60 14.98 4.84
N ASN A 404 -39.67 15.40 6.11
CA ASN A 404 -38.59 15.28 7.08
C ASN A 404 -38.63 13.99 7.92
N MET A 405 -39.59 13.10 7.67
CA MET A 405 -39.75 11.84 8.41
C MET A 405 -38.47 10.96 8.43
N PRO A 406 -37.73 10.75 7.31
CA PRO A 406 -36.51 9.96 7.32
C PRO A 406 -35.45 10.47 8.30
N LEU A 407 -35.41 11.79 8.50
CA LEU A 407 -34.40 12.43 9.33
C LEU A 407 -34.64 12.17 10.82
N PHE A 408 -35.91 12.12 11.25
CA PHE A 408 -36.25 11.78 12.63
C PHE A 408 -36.13 10.28 12.90
N LEU A 409 -36.45 9.42 11.92
CA LEU A 409 -36.18 7.98 12.02
C LEU A 409 -34.69 7.69 12.20
N TYR A 410 -33.85 8.31 11.37
CA TYR A 410 -32.40 8.24 11.53
C TYR A 410 -31.93 8.70 12.92
N ALA A 411 -32.53 9.79 13.44
CA ALA A 411 -32.21 10.28 14.77
C ALA A 411 -32.56 9.25 15.86
N LEU A 412 -33.72 8.59 15.76
CA LEU A 412 -34.15 7.55 16.72
C LEU A 412 -33.21 6.34 16.69
N GLY A 413 -32.78 5.90 15.50
CA GLY A 413 -31.77 4.84 15.34
C GLY A 413 -30.43 5.19 16.00
N GLU A 414 -29.95 6.42 15.79
CA GLU A 414 -28.70 6.90 16.39
C GLU A 414 -28.75 7.03 17.94
N LEU A 415 -29.94 7.11 18.55
CA LEU A 415 -30.09 7.07 20.01
C LEU A 415 -29.87 5.68 20.60
N ARG A 416 -30.08 4.61 19.82
CA ARG A 416 -29.88 3.19 20.19
C ARG A 416 -30.63 2.76 21.47
N LEU A 417 -31.85 3.24 21.65
CA LEU A 417 -32.71 2.85 22.78
C LEU A 417 -33.71 1.77 22.34
N SER A 418 -33.83 0.69 23.11
CA SER A 418 -34.62 -0.50 22.75
C SER A 418 -36.12 -0.21 22.58
N HIS A 419 -36.68 0.74 23.33
CA HIS A 419 -38.10 1.07 23.31
C HIS A 419 -38.55 1.84 22.04
N TYR A 420 -37.63 2.29 21.18
CA TYR A 420 -37.99 2.88 19.89
C TYR A 420 -38.19 1.84 18.79
N SER A 421 -37.85 0.57 19.03
CA SER A 421 -37.98 -0.51 18.03
C SER A 421 -39.44 -0.64 17.55
N ASP A 422 -40.40 -0.61 18.47
CA ASP A 422 -41.83 -0.72 18.16
C ASP A 422 -42.35 0.49 17.37
N THR A 423 -41.70 1.65 17.51
CA THR A 423 -42.05 2.86 16.77
C THR A 423 -41.45 2.87 15.36
N VAL A 424 -40.28 2.26 15.16
CA VAL A 424 -39.55 2.27 13.87
C VAL A 424 -40.01 1.11 12.96
N LEU A 425 -40.38 -0.04 13.53
CA LEU A 425 -40.81 -1.25 12.82
C LEU A 425 -41.84 -1.01 11.70
N PRO A 426 -42.93 -0.24 11.90
CA PRO A 426 -43.93 0.00 10.86
C PRO A 426 -43.36 0.70 9.61
N PHE A 427 -42.25 1.43 9.74
CA PHE A 427 -41.64 2.19 8.65
C PHE A 427 -40.71 1.36 7.75
N LEU A 428 -40.39 0.12 8.14
CA LEU A 428 -39.63 -0.82 7.30
C LEU A 428 -40.43 -1.27 6.07
N GLU A 429 -41.75 -1.26 6.16
CA GLU A 429 -42.66 -1.63 5.07
C GLU A 429 -43.09 -0.41 4.23
N SER A 430 -42.57 0.79 4.52
CA SER A 430 -42.95 2.01 3.81
C SER A 430 -42.58 1.95 2.32
N ASP A 431 -43.50 2.42 1.46
CA ASP A 431 -43.30 2.56 0.01
C ASP A 431 -42.17 3.55 -0.34
N ASN A 432 -41.80 4.45 0.58
CA ASN A 432 -40.72 5.42 0.35
C ASN A 432 -39.36 4.81 0.70
N PRO A 433 -38.44 4.63 -0.28
CA PRO A 433 -37.15 3.99 -0.04
C PRO A 433 -36.26 4.76 0.95
N LYS A 434 -36.41 6.10 1.05
CA LYS A 434 -35.64 6.92 2.01
C LYS A 434 -36.11 6.70 3.45
N VAL A 435 -37.41 6.50 3.65
CA VAL A 435 -38.01 6.21 4.97
C VAL A 435 -37.57 4.83 5.42
N ARG A 436 -37.66 3.84 4.52
CA ARG A 436 -37.21 2.47 4.76
C ARG A 436 -35.74 2.39 5.14
N LEU A 437 -34.87 3.09 4.41
CA LEU A 437 -33.43 3.12 4.68
C LEU A 437 -33.11 3.80 6.02
N ALA A 438 -33.84 4.86 6.38
CA ALA A 438 -33.66 5.52 7.67
C ALA A 438 -34.24 4.72 8.86
N ALA A 439 -35.19 3.81 8.62
CA ALA A 439 -35.68 2.88 9.63
C ALA A 439 -34.73 1.69 9.87
N LEU A 440 -33.79 1.43 8.96
CA LEU A 440 -32.78 0.36 9.07
C LEU A 440 -31.51 0.78 9.82
N THR A 441 -31.23 2.09 9.92
CA THR A 441 -30.09 2.65 10.67
C THR A 441 -30.35 2.67 12.16
#